data_AF-A0A9P8SAW2-F1
#
_entry.id   AF-A0A9P8SAW2-F1
#
_cell.length_a   1.000
_cell.length_b   1.000
_cell.length_c   1.000
_cell.angle_alpha   90.00
_cell.angle_beta   90.00
_cell.angle_gamma   90.00
#
_symmetry.space_group_name_H-M   'P 1'
#
loop_
_entity.id
_entity.type
_entity.pdbx_description
1 polymer ?
#
loop_
_entity_poly.entity_id
_entity_poly.type
_entity_poly.pdbx_seq_one_letter_code
_entity_poly.pdbx_strand_id
1 'polypeptide(L)'
;MAVEDFEAVLKAKYPGKAHAKRVVDLIRKTKPDANGVIYLEGRMTKLLEDNDSPEHFRQRRYFYYLTGCNLADCSFAYDIQSSKSILFIPPIDPDDVIWSGLPLSIDEALSRYDVDEVKFTTEVNSTLAHLAKQSPNSTVFAIANQVSDSVTFLEFGSKDFETVKKAIEVSRVVKDEFEVAMIRKANHISSLAHKAVIERSKAAATEQELYATFLERCVSHAAPEMAYHPILAAGKAAATLHYVDNNAPLKGKQNLLIDAGCEWNNYASDITRTFPLTGTFTKESRDIYDIVLRMQKECTELIKGGMLWDDLHLHAHKVAIDGLLALGILKGDAKEILNARTSAAFFPHGLGHHLGMDTHDTGGNPNPNDPDKLFRYLRLRGHVPAGAVVTVEPGIYFCDFIIKPYLDDHVHSKYIDAAVLNKYWDVGGVRIEDNIHVTENGYVNLTTAIKERKYRSTGHLSAATSVIHFTEHDLYKQDAVRPMPRIYCAQAISLKNVSMTEAVSRLWPHTDANWARLRALMNIDIDATIVKALGRTLLDMIYVVAEGVYGPAFAGLCFVAGRDETLKRAFGFPDENLVYCVEVNVGKKITGACVGLSAGTERDDMDVESGISFDLVPGWDVSCQGLRLGRKL
;
A
#
# COMPACT_ATOMS: atom_id res chain seq x y z
N MET A 1 -7.17 4.95 4.04
CA MET A 1 -7.21 5.11 2.57
C MET A 1 -7.59 3.76 1.98
N ALA A 2 -8.57 3.77 1.09
CA ALA A 2 -9.47 2.66 0.82
C ALA A 2 -8.79 1.50 0.06
N VAL A 3 -9.08 0.28 0.49
CA VAL A 3 -8.80 -0.98 -0.23
C VAL A 3 -9.60 -1.04 -1.55
N GLU A 4 -10.54 -0.12 -1.75
CA GLU A 4 -11.54 -0.16 -2.83
C GLU A 4 -11.05 0.38 -4.20
N ASP A 5 -9.88 1.03 -4.28
CA ASP A 5 -9.46 1.72 -5.51
C ASP A 5 -8.91 0.78 -6.60
N PHE A 6 -8.10 -0.22 -6.23
CA PHE A 6 -7.46 -1.09 -7.23
C PHE A 6 -8.42 -2.08 -7.90
N GLU A 7 -9.46 -2.57 -7.22
CA GLU A 7 -10.41 -3.53 -7.82
C GLU A 7 -11.25 -2.91 -8.95
N ALA A 8 -11.44 -1.58 -8.95
CA ALA A 8 -12.12 -0.91 -10.06
C ALA A 8 -11.26 -0.92 -11.33
N VAL A 9 -9.98 -0.61 -11.20
CA VAL A 9 -8.99 -0.63 -12.30
C VAL A 9 -8.84 -2.05 -12.86
N LEU A 10 -8.73 -3.05 -11.98
CA LEU A 10 -8.49 -4.45 -12.35
C LEU A 10 -9.68 -5.15 -13.02
N LYS A 11 -10.85 -4.49 -13.15
CA LYS A 11 -11.97 -4.99 -13.99
C LYS A 11 -11.72 -4.82 -15.48
N ALA A 12 -10.86 -3.88 -15.86
CA ALA A 12 -10.46 -3.71 -17.26
C ALA A 12 -9.54 -4.86 -17.70
N LYS A 13 -9.37 -5.01 -19.01
CA LYS A 13 -8.31 -5.89 -19.54
C LYS A 13 -6.94 -5.32 -19.20
N TYR A 14 -5.97 -6.22 -19.01
CA TYR A 14 -4.56 -5.84 -18.96
C TYR A 14 -4.20 -5.05 -20.24
N PRO A 15 -3.57 -3.86 -20.15
CA PRO A 15 -3.42 -2.94 -21.28
C PRO A 15 -2.25 -3.29 -22.22
N GLY A 16 -2.24 -4.52 -22.74
CA GLY A 16 -1.16 -5.07 -23.58
C GLY A 16 -0.86 -4.24 -24.83
N LYS A 17 -1.90 -3.72 -25.51
CA LYS A 17 -1.68 -2.87 -26.71
C LYS A 17 -1.04 -1.53 -26.37
N ALA A 18 -1.42 -0.93 -25.23
CA ALA A 18 -0.79 0.30 -24.76
C ALA A 18 0.69 0.06 -24.43
N HIS A 19 1.01 -1.08 -23.80
CA HIS A 19 2.38 -1.48 -23.49
C HIS A 19 3.21 -1.68 -24.77
N ALA A 20 2.67 -2.39 -25.76
CA ALA A 20 3.32 -2.59 -27.06
C ALA A 20 3.61 -1.25 -27.76
N LYS A 21 2.65 -0.32 -27.73
CA LYS A 21 2.85 1.03 -28.28
C LYS A 21 3.98 1.77 -27.55
N ARG A 22 4.01 1.76 -26.21
CA ARG A 22 5.09 2.40 -25.43
C ARG A 22 6.46 1.83 -25.78
N VAL A 23 6.56 0.51 -25.96
CA VAL A 23 7.79 -0.16 -26.36
C VAL A 23 8.24 0.26 -27.76
N VAL A 24 7.31 0.34 -28.73
CA VAL A 24 7.62 0.85 -30.07
C VAL A 24 8.09 2.30 -30.05
N ASP A 25 7.44 3.15 -29.25
CA ASP A 25 7.86 4.56 -29.10
C ASP A 25 9.30 4.65 -28.54
N LEU A 26 9.68 3.77 -27.61
CA LEU A 26 11.05 3.68 -27.08
C LEU A 26 12.06 3.14 -28.10
N ILE A 27 11.67 2.12 -28.88
CA ILE A 27 12.50 1.63 -30.00
C ILE A 27 12.76 2.80 -30.97
N ARG A 28 11.72 3.54 -31.36
CA ARG A 28 11.83 4.68 -32.29
C ARG A 28 12.66 5.86 -31.77
N LYS A 29 12.83 6.01 -30.46
CA LYS A 29 13.79 7.00 -29.91
C LYS A 29 15.24 6.69 -30.27
N THR A 30 15.58 5.41 -30.42
CA THR A 30 16.94 4.97 -30.79
C THR A 30 17.08 4.62 -32.28
N LYS A 31 15.97 4.22 -32.91
CA LYS A 31 15.88 3.83 -34.31
C LYS A 31 14.63 4.49 -34.94
N PRO A 32 14.69 5.77 -35.35
CA PRO A 32 13.52 6.53 -35.80
C PRO A 32 12.70 5.84 -36.90
N ASP A 33 13.39 5.17 -37.83
CA ASP A 33 12.78 4.47 -38.96
C ASP A 33 12.42 3.00 -38.66
N ALA A 34 12.38 2.61 -37.37
CA ALA A 34 12.05 1.24 -36.98
C ALA A 34 10.68 0.82 -37.54
N ASN A 35 10.73 -0.21 -38.38
CA ASN A 35 9.60 -0.85 -39.03
C ASN A 35 9.71 -2.38 -38.90
N GLY A 36 8.60 -3.07 -39.10
CA GLY A 36 8.52 -4.53 -39.02
C GLY A 36 7.79 -5.04 -37.79
N VAL A 37 8.25 -6.14 -37.20
CA VAL A 37 7.46 -6.93 -36.25
C VAL A 37 8.24 -7.15 -34.97
N ILE A 38 7.62 -6.90 -33.81
CA ILE A 38 8.10 -7.44 -32.54
C ILE A 38 7.56 -8.87 -32.41
N TYR A 39 8.43 -9.85 -32.17
CA TYR A 39 8.06 -11.24 -31.91
C TYR A 39 8.63 -11.72 -30.59
N LEU A 40 7.76 -12.25 -29.71
CA LEU A 40 8.13 -12.79 -28.40
C LEU A 40 7.46 -14.14 -28.18
N GLU A 41 8.17 -15.06 -27.53
CA GLU A 41 7.61 -16.33 -27.07
C GLU A 41 7.39 -16.29 -25.56
N GLY A 42 6.25 -16.81 -25.13
CA GLY A 42 5.98 -17.13 -23.74
C GLY A 42 6.88 -18.26 -23.22
N ARG A 43 6.70 -18.61 -21.96
CA ARG A 43 7.35 -19.77 -21.35
C ARG A 43 6.71 -21.03 -21.95
N MET A 44 7.56 -21.88 -22.53
CA MET A 44 7.15 -23.21 -22.95
C MET A 44 7.04 -24.13 -21.72
N THR A 45 6.07 -25.04 -21.75
CA THR A 45 5.95 -26.13 -20.78
C THR A 45 7.22 -26.99 -20.84
N LYS A 46 7.74 -27.33 -19.66
CA LYS A 46 8.90 -28.19 -19.50
C LYS A 46 8.57 -29.27 -18.48
N LEU A 47 9.10 -30.46 -18.70
CA LEU A 47 9.05 -31.55 -17.73
C LEU A 47 10.32 -31.52 -16.88
N LEU A 48 10.23 -32.05 -15.66
CA LEU A 48 11.41 -32.35 -14.86
C LEU A 48 12.30 -33.36 -15.61
N GLU A 49 13.62 -33.22 -15.48
CA GLU A 49 14.62 -33.87 -16.36
C GLU A 49 14.38 -35.37 -16.61
N ASP A 50 14.00 -36.12 -15.57
CA ASP A 50 13.91 -37.58 -15.59
C ASP A 50 12.48 -38.14 -15.40
N ASN A 51 11.42 -37.32 -15.51
CA ASN A 51 10.04 -37.81 -15.38
C ASN A 51 8.99 -36.98 -16.17
N ASP A 52 7.73 -37.38 -16.08
CA ASP A 52 6.58 -36.79 -16.77
C ASP A 52 5.89 -35.67 -15.98
N SER A 53 6.46 -35.24 -14.85
CA SER A 53 5.90 -34.14 -14.06
C SER A 53 6.34 -32.79 -14.63
N PRO A 54 5.42 -31.83 -14.79
CA PRO A 54 5.77 -30.50 -15.26
C PRO A 54 6.65 -29.76 -14.24
N GLU A 55 7.63 -29.00 -14.74
CA GLU A 55 8.27 -27.94 -13.97
C GLU A 55 7.23 -26.93 -13.50
N HIS A 56 7.50 -26.30 -12.35
CA HIS A 56 6.67 -25.19 -11.89
C HIS A 56 6.64 -24.06 -12.93
N PHE A 57 5.45 -23.74 -13.43
CA PHE A 57 5.30 -22.78 -14.51
C PHE A 57 5.39 -21.34 -14.00
N ARG A 58 6.32 -20.56 -14.57
CA ARG A 58 6.32 -19.10 -14.46
C ARG A 58 6.54 -18.44 -15.81
N GLN A 59 5.67 -17.50 -16.14
CA GLN A 59 5.67 -16.83 -17.43
C GLN A 59 6.88 -15.90 -17.59
N ARG A 60 7.38 -15.79 -18.82
CA ARG A 60 8.41 -14.81 -19.20
C ARG A 60 7.87 -13.38 -19.06
N ARG A 61 8.56 -12.54 -18.29
CA ARG A 61 8.10 -11.17 -18.00
C ARG A 61 7.98 -10.29 -19.24
N TYR A 62 8.89 -10.42 -20.21
CA TYR A 62 8.84 -9.66 -21.47
C TYR A 62 7.59 -9.97 -22.30
N PHE A 63 7.23 -11.26 -22.40
CA PHE A 63 6.02 -11.70 -23.09
C PHE A 63 4.77 -11.26 -22.33
N TYR A 64 4.72 -11.49 -21.02
CA TYR A 64 3.57 -11.10 -20.20
C TYR A 64 3.36 -9.57 -20.24
N TYR A 65 4.43 -8.78 -20.21
CA TYR A 65 4.34 -7.31 -20.26
C TYR A 65 3.58 -6.82 -21.50
N LEU A 66 3.67 -7.49 -22.64
CA LEU A 66 2.99 -7.06 -23.87
C LEU A 66 1.60 -7.68 -24.05
N THR A 67 1.21 -8.65 -23.23
CA THR A 67 0.04 -9.49 -23.51
C THR A 67 -0.92 -9.66 -22.33
N GLY A 68 -0.42 -9.60 -21.10
CA GLY A 68 -1.12 -10.08 -19.90
C GLY A 68 -1.39 -11.59 -19.92
N CYS A 69 -0.87 -12.33 -20.89
CA CYS A 69 -1.17 -13.74 -21.10
C CYS A 69 -0.32 -14.64 -20.20
N ASN A 70 -0.96 -15.37 -19.29
CA ASN A 70 -0.32 -16.33 -18.41
C ASN A 70 -0.49 -17.78 -18.85
N LEU A 71 -0.91 -18.02 -20.10
CA LEU A 71 -0.94 -19.37 -20.67
C LEU A 71 0.47 -19.79 -21.10
N ALA A 72 0.77 -21.07 -20.90
CA ALA A 72 1.98 -21.68 -21.42
C ALA A 72 1.93 -21.80 -22.95
N ASP A 73 3.09 -22.03 -23.56
CA ASP A 73 3.21 -22.43 -24.96
C ASP A 73 2.60 -21.43 -25.97
N CYS A 74 2.52 -20.15 -25.58
CA CYS A 74 2.00 -19.08 -26.41
C CYS A 74 3.13 -18.26 -27.06
N SER A 75 2.82 -17.60 -28.17
CA SER A 75 3.70 -16.62 -28.84
C SER A 75 2.95 -15.32 -29.13
N PHE A 76 3.66 -14.25 -29.42
CA PHE A 76 3.09 -12.93 -29.67
C PHE A 76 3.81 -12.22 -30.80
N ALA A 77 3.05 -11.61 -31.71
CA ALA A 77 3.58 -10.72 -32.73
C ALA A 77 2.89 -9.35 -32.64
N TYR A 78 3.65 -8.27 -32.84
CA TYR A 78 3.12 -6.92 -32.96
C TYR A 78 3.69 -6.27 -34.23
N ASP A 79 2.82 -5.99 -35.19
CA ASP A 79 3.20 -5.25 -36.40
C ASP A 79 3.27 -3.74 -36.10
N ILE A 80 4.49 -3.20 -36.17
CA ILE A 80 4.81 -1.81 -35.87
C ILE A 80 4.10 -0.85 -36.85
N GLN A 81 3.87 -1.28 -38.10
CA GLN A 81 3.31 -0.42 -39.14
C GLN A 81 1.79 -0.25 -38.95
N SER A 82 1.07 -1.37 -38.82
CA SER A 82 -0.39 -1.33 -38.62
C SER A 82 -0.80 -1.14 -37.15
N SER A 83 0.16 -1.20 -36.21
CA SER A 83 -0.11 -1.20 -34.77
C SER A 83 -1.04 -2.32 -34.31
N LYS A 84 -0.99 -3.46 -35.01
CA LYS A 84 -1.83 -4.64 -34.72
C LYS A 84 -1.06 -5.70 -33.96
N SER A 85 -1.70 -6.23 -32.92
CA SER A 85 -1.15 -7.29 -32.08
C SER A 85 -1.83 -8.64 -32.34
N ILE A 86 -1.05 -9.71 -32.45
CA ILE A 86 -1.52 -11.08 -32.67
C ILE A 86 -0.99 -11.96 -31.54
N LEU A 87 -1.89 -12.59 -30.77
CA LEU A 87 -1.54 -13.62 -29.80
C LEU A 87 -1.70 -15.00 -30.44
N PHE A 88 -0.71 -15.87 -30.27
CA PHE A 88 -0.76 -17.26 -30.72
C PHE A 88 -0.94 -18.17 -29.51
N ILE A 89 -2.00 -18.97 -29.49
CA ILE A 89 -2.28 -19.95 -28.44
C ILE A 89 -2.15 -21.39 -28.99
N PRO A 90 -1.87 -22.40 -28.15
CA PRO A 90 -1.85 -23.79 -28.61
C PRO A 90 -3.19 -24.22 -29.24
N PRO A 91 -3.17 -25.06 -30.30
CA PRO A 91 -4.39 -25.67 -30.80
C PRO A 91 -4.99 -26.63 -29.76
N ILE A 92 -6.30 -26.84 -29.86
CA ILE A 92 -6.99 -27.83 -29.02
C ILE A 92 -6.70 -29.21 -29.59
N ASP A 93 -5.99 -30.04 -28.82
CA ASP A 93 -5.89 -31.48 -29.07
C ASP A 93 -7.05 -32.19 -28.35
N PRO A 94 -7.98 -32.86 -29.07
CA PRO A 94 -9.06 -33.62 -28.45
C PRO A 94 -8.60 -34.65 -27.43
N ASP A 95 -7.43 -35.26 -27.64
CA ASP A 95 -6.89 -36.25 -26.73
C ASP A 95 -6.42 -35.61 -25.41
N ASP A 96 -5.92 -34.37 -25.43
CA ASP A 96 -5.49 -33.64 -24.22
C ASP A 96 -6.67 -33.13 -23.39
N VAL A 97 -7.85 -32.92 -23.97
CA VAL A 97 -9.01 -32.36 -23.27
C VAL A 97 -9.44 -33.22 -22.08
N ILE A 98 -9.32 -34.55 -22.19
CA ILE A 98 -9.66 -35.46 -21.08
C ILE A 98 -8.64 -35.38 -19.92
N TRP A 99 -7.38 -35.04 -20.21
CA TRP A 99 -6.28 -35.02 -19.24
C TRP A 99 -6.11 -33.65 -18.58
N SER A 100 -6.19 -32.59 -19.38
CA SER A 100 -5.78 -31.23 -19.01
C SER A 100 -6.97 -30.27 -18.92
N GLY A 101 -8.18 -30.73 -19.23
CA GLY A 101 -9.36 -29.90 -19.39
C GLY A 101 -9.39 -29.18 -20.74
N LEU A 102 -10.51 -28.50 -21.01
CA LEU A 102 -10.69 -27.78 -22.28
C LEU A 102 -9.78 -26.54 -22.31
N PRO A 103 -8.83 -26.43 -23.27
CA PRO A 103 -7.99 -25.24 -23.42
C PRO A 103 -8.83 -24.03 -23.82
N LEU A 104 -8.24 -22.84 -23.66
CA LEU A 104 -8.90 -21.59 -24.05
C LEU A 104 -9.13 -21.57 -25.57
N SER A 105 -10.35 -21.25 -25.99
CA SER A 105 -10.65 -21.02 -27.41
C SER A 105 -10.15 -19.65 -27.89
N ILE A 106 -10.08 -19.46 -29.21
CA ILE A 106 -9.72 -18.18 -29.86
C ILE A 106 -10.64 -17.04 -29.39
N ASP A 107 -11.95 -17.27 -29.37
CA ASP A 107 -12.94 -16.26 -28.98
C ASP A 107 -12.81 -15.88 -27.49
N GLU A 108 -12.59 -16.88 -26.62
CA GLU A 108 -12.38 -16.62 -25.20
C GLU A 108 -11.06 -15.88 -24.95
N ALA A 109 -9.99 -16.24 -25.66
CA ALA A 109 -8.70 -15.53 -25.61
C ALA A 109 -8.84 -14.08 -26.07
N LEU A 110 -9.55 -13.83 -27.17
CA LEU A 110 -9.82 -12.48 -27.66
C LEU A 110 -10.70 -11.68 -26.68
N SER A 111 -11.63 -12.33 -26.00
CA SER A 111 -12.44 -11.70 -24.94
C SER A 111 -11.65 -11.38 -23.68
N ARG A 112 -10.57 -12.11 -23.39
CA ARG A 112 -9.77 -12.00 -22.15
C ARG A 112 -8.58 -11.07 -22.29
N TYR A 113 -7.83 -11.18 -23.37
CA TYR A 113 -6.59 -10.43 -23.58
C TYR A 113 -6.85 -9.18 -24.42
N ASP A 114 -6.05 -8.14 -24.19
CA ASP A 114 -6.07 -6.91 -24.98
C ASP A 114 -5.18 -7.10 -26.21
N VAL A 115 -5.71 -7.78 -27.21
CA VAL A 115 -5.07 -8.03 -28.52
C VAL A 115 -6.08 -7.87 -29.65
N ASP A 116 -5.61 -7.61 -30.87
CA ASP A 116 -6.46 -7.42 -32.05
C ASP A 116 -6.85 -8.73 -32.74
N GLU A 117 -5.99 -9.75 -32.64
CA GLU A 117 -6.21 -11.06 -33.26
C GLU A 117 -5.64 -12.17 -32.37
N VAL A 118 -6.29 -13.35 -32.40
CA VAL A 118 -5.78 -14.58 -31.80
C VAL A 118 -5.73 -15.67 -32.87
N LYS A 119 -4.62 -16.39 -32.95
CA LYS A 119 -4.37 -17.51 -33.88
C LYS A 119 -3.81 -18.72 -33.15
N PHE A 120 -3.68 -19.85 -33.85
CA PHE A 120 -2.98 -21.00 -33.29
C PHE A 120 -1.46 -20.91 -33.50
N THR A 121 -0.69 -21.51 -32.59
CA THR A 121 0.79 -21.56 -32.67
C THR A 121 1.31 -22.26 -33.93
N THR A 122 0.51 -23.12 -34.55
CA THR A 122 0.78 -23.73 -35.87
C THR A 122 0.84 -22.70 -37.02
N GLU A 123 0.34 -21.48 -36.80
CA GLU A 123 0.27 -20.41 -37.80
C GLU A 123 1.35 -19.33 -37.62
N VAL A 124 2.29 -19.50 -36.68
CA VAL A 124 3.34 -18.50 -36.39
C VAL A 124 4.18 -18.21 -37.63
N ASN A 125 4.79 -19.23 -38.24
CA ASN A 125 5.71 -19.03 -39.37
C ASN A 125 4.99 -18.45 -40.60
N SER A 126 3.79 -18.95 -40.93
CA SER A 126 3.01 -18.44 -42.05
C SER A 126 2.58 -16.98 -41.84
N THR A 127 2.21 -16.62 -40.61
CA THR A 127 1.85 -15.24 -40.25
C THR A 127 3.05 -14.32 -40.30
N LEU A 128 4.20 -14.70 -39.74
CA LEU A 128 5.43 -13.91 -39.79
C LEU A 128 5.90 -13.67 -41.23
N ALA A 129 5.89 -14.71 -42.08
CA ALA A 129 6.22 -14.59 -43.49
C ALA A 129 5.24 -13.66 -44.25
N HIS A 130 3.96 -13.68 -43.90
CA HIS A 130 2.96 -12.77 -44.47
C HIS A 130 3.23 -11.31 -44.08
N LEU A 131 3.45 -11.04 -42.79
CA LEU A 131 3.75 -9.70 -42.28
C LEU A 131 5.04 -9.12 -42.89
N ALA A 132 6.09 -9.94 -43.01
CA ALA A 132 7.35 -9.53 -43.62
C ALA A 132 7.17 -9.13 -45.11
N LYS A 133 6.31 -9.85 -45.86
CA LYS A 133 6.02 -9.54 -47.27
C LYS A 133 5.22 -8.25 -47.45
N GLN A 134 4.37 -7.88 -46.49
CA GLN A 134 3.62 -6.63 -46.53
C GLN A 134 4.51 -5.40 -46.33
N SER A 135 5.65 -5.57 -45.65
CA SER A 135 6.63 -4.51 -45.40
C SER A 135 8.03 -4.95 -45.85
N PRO A 136 8.37 -4.80 -47.15
CA PRO A 136 9.69 -5.16 -47.66
C PRO A 136 10.82 -4.48 -46.88
N ASN A 137 11.94 -5.19 -46.65
CA ASN A 137 13.07 -4.76 -45.82
C ASN A 137 12.74 -4.49 -44.34
N SER A 138 11.63 -5.03 -43.84
CA SER A 138 11.27 -4.94 -42.42
C SER A 138 12.24 -5.67 -41.50
N THR A 139 12.29 -5.23 -40.26
CA THR A 139 13.08 -5.86 -39.19
C THR A 139 12.18 -6.70 -38.29
N VAL A 140 12.61 -7.91 -37.95
CA VAL A 140 12.03 -8.62 -36.81
C VAL A 140 12.82 -8.27 -35.54
N PHE A 141 12.13 -7.80 -34.53
CA PHE A 141 12.66 -7.53 -33.20
C PHE A 141 12.25 -8.67 -32.26
N ALA A 142 13.22 -9.42 -31.76
CA ALA A 142 13.02 -10.54 -30.87
C ALA A 142 14.02 -10.50 -29.70
N ILE A 143 13.98 -11.48 -28.81
CA ILE A 143 14.96 -11.60 -27.72
C ILE A 143 15.87 -12.80 -27.99
N ALA A 144 17.19 -12.56 -27.95
CA ALA A 144 18.19 -13.61 -28.11
C ALA A 144 17.94 -14.78 -27.15
N ASN A 145 18.14 -16.02 -27.63
CA ASN A 145 17.99 -17.26 -26.86
C ASN A 145 16.58 -17.50 -26.28
N GLN A 146 15.56 -16.80 -26.78
CA GLN A 146 14.16 -16.98 -26.40
C GLN A 146 13.24 -17.38 -27.55
N VAL A 147 13.77 -17.47 -28.77
CA VAL A 147 13.05 -17.91 -29.97
C VAL A 147 13.33 -19.39 -30.18
N SER A 148 12.28 -20.17 -30.43
CA SER A 148 12.38 -21.61 -30.68
C SER A 148 12.99 -21.90 -32.05
N ASP A 149 13.74 -23.00 -32.18
CA ASP A 149 14.42 -23.39 -33.43
C ASP A 149 13.46 -23.62 -34.60
N SER A 150 12.20 -23.94 -34.31
CA SER A 150 11.13 -24.13 -35.30
C SER A 150 10.63 -22.82 -35.93
N VAL A 151 10.95 -21.66 -35.34
CA VAL A 151 10.49 -20.35 -35.80
C VAL A 151 11.49 -19.76 -36.78
N THR A 152 11.00 -19.37 -37.96
CA THR A 152 11.85 -18.83 -39.02
C THR A 152 11.56 -17.34 -39.28
N PHE A 153 12.63 -16.61 -39.60
CA PHE A 153 12.58 -15.18 -39.95
C PHE A 153 13.20 -14.94 -41.33
N LEU A 154 12.97 -15.85 -42.29
CA LEU A 154 13.66 -15.85 -43.58
C LEU A 154 13.23 -14.68 -44.48
N GLU A 155 11.98 -14.23 -44.33
CA GLU A 155 11.36 -13.20 -45.14
C GLU A 155 11.65 -11.77 -44.64
N PHE A 156 12.20 -11.62 -43.43
CA PHE A 156 12.59 -10.31 -42.89
C PHE A 156 13.94 -9.87 -43.46
N GLY A 157 14.05 -8.58 -43.81
CA GLY A 157 15.29 -8.01 -44.34
C GLY A 157 16.40 -7.90 -43.30
N SER A 158 16.04 -7.78 -42.02
CA SER A 158 17.00 -7.79 -40.92
C SER A 158 16.40 -8.36 -39.62
N LYS A 159 17.28 -8.69 -38.67
CA LYS A 159 16.93 -9.27 -37.36
C LYS A 159 17.62 -8.48 -36.26
N ASP A 160 16.89 -8.16 -35.21
CA ASP A 160 17.38 -7.46 -34.03
C ASP A 160 16.98 -8.22 -32.77
N PHE A 161 17.97 -8.69 -32.02
CA PHE A 161 17.75 -9.53 -30.84
C PHE A 161 17.98 -8.80 -29.50
N GLU A 162 18.19 -7.48 -29.53
CA GLU A 162 18.54 -6.69 -28.34
C GLU A 162 17.58 -5.54 -28.05
N THR A 163 17.16 -4.80 -29.08
CA THR A 163 16.52 -3.50 -28.89
C THR A 163 15.17 -3.63 -28.17
N VAL A 164 14.37 -4.65 -28.49
CA VAL A 164 13.06 -4.85 -27.84
C VAL A 164 13.20 -5.18 -26.36
N LYS A 165 14.19 -5.99 -25.97
CA LYS A 165 14.46 -6.30 -24.55
C LYS A 165 14.74 -5.01 -23.78
N LYS A 166 15.69 -4.21 -24.27
CA LYS A 166 16.06 -2.92 -23.66
C LYS A 166 14.88 -1.96 -23.57
N ALA A 167 14.07 -1.88 -24.63
CA ALA A 167 12.87 -1.03 -24.66
C ALA A 167 11.82 -1.48 -23.64
N ILE A 168 11.58 -2.79 -23.49
CA ILE A 168 10.67 -3.31 -22.46
C ILE A 168 11.22 -3.03 -21.05
N GLU A 169 12.51 -3.23 -20.80
CA GLU A 169 13.15 -2.95 -19.51
C GLU A 169 12.96 -1.48 -19.09
N VAL A 170 13.17 -0.54 -20.03
CA VAL A 170 12.93 0.89 -19.79
C VAL A 170 11.45 1.18 -19.58
N SER A 171 10.56 0.57 -20.37
CA SER A 171 9.11 0.75 -20.24
C SER A 171 8.58 0.27 -18.89
N ARG A 172 9.15 -0.80 -18.33
CA ARG A 172 8.77 -1.37 -17.03
C ARG A 172 9.18 -0.52 -15.83
N VAL A 173 10.12 0.42 -15.97
CA VAL A 173 10.54 1.29 -14.86
C VAL A 173 9.37 2.15 -14.38
N VAL A 174 8.63 2.76 -15.31
CA VAL A 174 7.50 3.65 -15.03
C VAL A 174 6.20 2.85 -15.19
N LYS A 175 5.48 2.66 -14.09
CA LYS A 175 4.26 1.85 -14.03
C LYS A 175 3.07 2.69 -14.47
N ASP A 176 2.19 2.11 -15.27
CA ASP A 176 0.87 2.71 -15.45
C ASP A 176 -0.10 2.36 -14.31
N GLU A 177 -1.31 2.93 -14.37
CA GLU A 177 -2.33 2.75 -13.34
C GLU A 177 -2.72 1.29 -13.13
N PHE A 178 -2.79 0.49 -14.20
CA PHE A 178 -3.14 -0.92 -14.12
C PHE A 178 -2.03 -1.72 -13.43
N GLU A 179 -0.78 -1.43 -13.77
CA GLU A 179 0.41 -2.01 -13.11
C GLU A 179 0.46 -1.66 -11.62
N VAL A 180 0.26 -0.39 -11.27
CA VAL A 180 0.20 0.05 -9.87
C VAL A 180 -0.96 -0.64 -9.13
N ALA A 181 -2.12 -0.84 -9.77
CA ALA A 181 -3.25 -1.56 -9.17
C ALA A 181 -2.92 -3.02 -8.86
N MET A 182 -2.19 -3.73 -9.73
CA MET A 182 -1.74 -5.10 -9.45
C MET A 182 -0.74 -5.17 -8.31
N ILE A 183 0.23 -4.25 -8.26
CA ILE A 183 1.20 -4.16 -7.15
C ILE A 183 0.49 -3.82 -5.83
N ARG A 184 -0.53 -2.95 -5.86
CA ARG A 184 -1.39 -2.66 -4.69
C ARG A 184 -2.13 -3.90 -4.20
N LYS A 185 -2.66 -4.72 -5.11
CA LYS A 185 -3.34 -5.97 -4.75
C LYS A 185 -2.37 -6.97 -4.12
N ALA A 186 -1.18 -7.16 -4.70
CA ALA A 186 -0.13 -7.97 -4.09
C ALA A 186 0.26 -7.46 -2.70
N ASN A 187 0.47 -6.15 -2.54
CA ASN A 187 0.74 -5.51 -1.25
C ASN A 187 -0.37 -5.75 -0.23
N HIS A 188 -1.63 -5.66 -0.65
CA HIS A 188 -2.78 -5.89 0.22
C HIS A 188 -2.79 -7.33 0.75
N ILE A 189 -2.64 -8.32 -0.13
CA ILE A 189 -2.61 -9.74 0.22
C ILE A 189 -1.44 -10.05 1.15
N SER A 190 -0.23 -9.62 0.78
CA SER A 190 0.98 -9.77 1.61
C SER A 190 0.81 -9.10 2.98
N SER A 191 0.19 -7.91 3.05
CA SER A 191 -0.07 -7.23 4.32
C SER A 191 -1.04 -8.02 5.23
N LEU A 192 -2.04 -8.70 4.64
CA LEU A 192 -2.91 -9.62 5.38
C LEU A 192 -2.13 -10.84 5.88
N ALA A 193 -1.21 -11.38 5.08
CA ALA A 193 -0.35 -12.51 5.45
C ALA A 193 0.64 -12.16 6.57
N HIS A 194 1.31 -11.00 6.49
CA HIS A 194 2.14 -10.44 7.57
C HIS A 194 1.36 -10.34 8.88
N LYS A 195 0.13 -9.81 8.83
CA LYS A 195 -0.74 -9.73 10.00
C LYS A 195 -1.09 -11.12 10.55
N ALA A 196 -1.41 -12.10 9.70
CA ALA A 196 -1.71 -13.45 10.12
C ALA A 196 -0.51 -14.11 10.82
N VAL A 197 0.71 -13.90 10.32
CA VAL A 197 1.95 -14.37 10.95
C VAL A 197 2.14 -13.76 12.34
N ILE A 198 1.97 -12.44 12.47
CA ILE A 198 2.07 -11.74 13.77
C ILE A 198 1.01 -12.26 14.76
N GLU A 199 -0.20 -12.57 14.30
CA GLU A 199 -1.25 -13.14 15.15
C GLU A 199 -0.93 -14.59 15.57
N ARG A 200 -0.37 -15.39 14.65
CA ARG A 200 0.02 -16.79 14.90
C ARG A 200 1.25 -16.94 15.79
N SER A 201 2.18 -15.98 15.78
CA SER A 201 3.48 -16.06 16.46
C SER A 201 3.43 -16.43 17.94
N LYS A 202 2.34 -16.06 18.63
CA LYS A 202 2.14 -16.35 20.06
C LYS A 202 2.01 -17.85 20.37
N ALA A 203 1.63 -18.65 19.39
CA ALA A 203 1.32 -20.07 19.57
C ALA A 203 2.05 -20.97 18.57
N ALA A 204 2.98 -20.43 17.77
CA ALA A 204 3.87 -21.21 16.91
C ALA A 204 5.08 -21.70 17.70
N ALA A 205 5.55 -22.91 17.44
CA ALA A 205 6.78 -23.43 18.03
C ALA A 205 8.01 -23.17 17.15
N THR A 206 7.82 -23.10 15.82
CA THR A 206 8.90 -22.96 14.84
C THR A 206 8.62 -21.86 13.81
N GLU A 207 9.68 -21.40 13.14
CA GLU A 207 9.59 -20.52 11.97
C GLU A 207 8.75 -21.16 10.85
N GLN A 208 8.79 -22.49 10.70
CA GLN A 208 8.09 -23.24 9.66
C GLN A 208 6.57 -23.10 9.76
N GLU A 209 6.02 -23.09 10.98
CA GLU A 209 4.59 -22.88 11.17
C GLU A 209 4.15 -21.46 10.75
N LEU A 210 5.02 -20.47 10.96
CA LEU A 210 4.79 -19.10 10.53
C LEU A 210 4.93 -18.96 9.01
N TYR A 211 5.88 -19.68 8.42
CA TYR A 211 6.04 -19.76 6.98
C TYR A 211 4.78 -20.32 6.32
N ALA A 212 4.26 -21.45 6.83
CA ALA A 212 3.01 -22.04 6.37
C ALA A 212 1.80 -21.09 6.54
N THR A 213 1.78 -20.31 7.62
CA THR A 213 0.72 -19.30 7.85
C THR A 213 0.75 -18.19 6.81
N PHE A 214 1.93 -17.73 6.41
CA PHE A 214 2.07 -16.74 5.36
C PHE A 214 1.56 -17.29 4.01
N LEU A 215 2.02 -18.49 3.64
CA LEU A 215 1.62 -19.15 2.39
C LEU A 215 0.11 -19.38 2.32
N GLU A 216 -0.48 -19.95 3.38
CA GLU A 216 -1.93 -20.20 3.44
C GLU A 216 -2.70 -18.92 3.15
N ARG A 217 -2.32 -17.82 3.80
CA ARG A 217 -3.05 -16.56 3.66
C ARG A 217 -2.99 -16.00 2.25
N CYS A 218 -1.82 -16.08 1.60
CA CYS A 218 -1.65 -15.63 0.23
C CYS A 218 -2.47 -16.50 -0.74
N VAL A 219 -2.35 -17.84 -0.62
CA VAL A 219 -3.06 -18.81 -1.46
C VAL A 219 -4.58 -18.64 -1.32
N SER A 220 -5.10 -18.48 -0.10
CA SER A 220 -6.54 -18.30 0.14
C SER A 220 -7.09 -16.98 -0.39
N HIS A 221 -6.21 -16.01 -0.73
CA HIS A 221 -6.56 -14.75 -1.39
C HIS A 221 -6.18 -14.73 -2.88
N ALA A 222 -6.05 -15.90 -3.51
CA ALA A 222 -5.74 -16.07 -4.93
C ALA A 222 -4.39 -15.50 -5.37
N ALA A 223 -3.39 -15.53 -4.47
CA ALA A 223 -1.98 -15.29 -4.79
C ALA A 223 -1.16 -16.54 -4.42
N PRO A 224 -1.23 -17.61 -5.24
CA PRO A 224 -0.55 -18.88 -4.93
C PRO A 224 0.98 -18.76 -5.00
N GLU A 225 1.49 -17.77 -5.73
CA GLU A 225 2.91 -17.57 -5.99
C GLU A 225 3.53 -16.55 -5.04
N MET A 226 4.68 -16.90 -4.46
CA MET A 226 5.50 -15.94 -3.72
C MET A 226 6.44 -15.21 -4.68
N ALA A 227 6.63 -13.90 -4.51
CA ALA A 227 7.50 -13.12 -5.38
C ALA A 227 8.97 -13.59 -5.26
N TYR A 228 9.35 -14.06 -4.08
CA TYR A 228 10.64 -14.64 -3.71
C TYR A 228 10.41 -15.64 -2.56
N HIS A 229 11.43 -16.43 -2.20
CA HIS A 229 11.35 -17.32 -1.04
C HIS A 229 11.17 -16.50 0.24
N PRO A 230 10.04 -16.61 0.96
CA PRO A 230 9.82 -15.87 2.20
C PRO A 230 10.92 -16.14 3.22
N ILE A 231 11.34 -15.12 3.95
CA ILE A 231 12.37 -15.16 4.98
C ILE A 231 11.70 -15.00 6.33
N LEU A 232 11.82 -15.99 7.20
CA LEU A 232 11.31 -15.95 8.58
C LEU A 232 12.44 -16.28 9.54
N ALA A 233 13.12 -15.23 10.02
CA ALA A 233 14.36 -15.37 10.75
C ALA A 233 14.22 -14.91 12.20
N ALA A 234 14.33 -15.85 13.15
CA ALA A 234 14.17 -15.58 14.58
C ALA A 234 15.50 -15.34 15.31
N GLY A 235 15.52 -14.30 16.17
CA GLY A 235 16.71 -13.90 16.94
C GLY A 235 17.91 -13.63 16.04
N LYS A 236 19.07 -14.21 16.35
CA LYS A 236 20.32 -14.00 15.58
C LYS A 236 20.22 -14.32 14.08
N ALA A 237 19.31 -15.20 13.67
CA ALA A 237 19.10 -15.51 12.26
C ALA A 237 18.65 -14.26 11.46
N ALA A 238 18.00 -13.28 12.11
CA ALA A 238 17.62 -12.01 11.49
C ALA A 238 18.81 -11.17 11.00
N ALA A 239 20.05 -11.53 11.37
CA ALA A 239 21.27 -10.95 10.84
C ALA A 239 21.68 -11.53 9.45
N THR A 240 21.01 -12.58 8.98
CA THR A 240 21.23 -13.21 7.67
C THR A 240 20.23 -12.64 6.66
N LEU A 241 20.70 -11.81 5.73
CA LEU A 241 19.83 -11.02 4.85
C LEU A 241 18.86 -11.86 4.00
N HIS A 242 19.33 -12.96 3.42
CA HIS A 242 18.53 -13.91 2.62
C HIS A 242 18.49 -15.29 3.32
N TYR A 243 17.94 -15.35 4.53
CA TYR A 243 17.80 -16.60 5.28
C TYR A 243 16.76 -17.53 4.62
N VAL A 244 17.08 -18.83 4.51
CA VAL A 244 16.26 -19.78 3.73
C VAL A 244 15.67 -20.93 4.54
N ASP A 245 16.28 -21.32 5.67
CA ASP A 245 15.94 -22.58 6.33
C ASP A 245 14.51 -22.59 6.92
N ASN A 246 14.05 -21.45 7.45
CA ASN A 246 12.71 -21.23 7.98
C ASN A 246 12.17 -22.36 8.86
N ASN A 247 13.01 -22.97 9.69
CA ASN A 247 12.65 -24.17 10.46
C ASN A 247 13.14 -24.13 11.92
N ALA A 248 13.77 -23.04 12.34
CA ALA A 248 14.33 -22.96 13.68
C ALA A 248 13.23 -22.84 14.75
N PRO A 249 13.48 -23.35 15.98
CA PRO A 249 12.58 -23.17 17.10
C PRO A 249 12.55 -21.70 17.58
N LEU A 250 11.35 -21.21 17.89
CA LEU A 250 11.11 -19.83 18.34
C LEU A 250 11.38 -19.63 19.84
N LYS A 251 11.40 -20.70 20.62
CA LYS A 251 11.57 -20.63 22.09
C LYS A 251 12.89 -19.93 22.46
N GLY A 252 12.79 -18.88 23.27
CA GLY A 252 13.94 -18.11 23.76
C GLY A 252 14.49 -17.06 22.78
N LYS A 253 13.87 -16.89 21.61
CA LYS A 253 14.22 -15.84 20.64
C LYS A 253 13.48 -14.54 20.97
N GLN A 254 14.15 -13.39 20.79
CA GLN A 254 13.57 -12.07 21.12
C GLN A 254 12.60 -11.59 20.03
N ASN A 255 13.09 -11.54 18.79
CA ASN A 255 12.35 -11.02 17.64
C ASN A 255 12.21 -12.07 16.53
N LEU A 256 11.27 -11.83 15.64
CA LEU A 256 11.23 -12.40 14.30
C LEU A 256 11.34 -11.26 13.29
N LEU A 257 12.24 -11.40 12.33
CA LEU A 257 12.23 -10.64 11.08
C LEU A 257 11.53 -11.51 10.04
N ILE A 258 10.40 -11.04 9.53
CA ILE A 258 9.71 -11.60 8.38
C ILE A 258 9.90 -10.67 7.19
N ASP A 259 10.52 -11.18 6.14
CA ASP A 259 10.62 -10.54 4.84
C ASP A 259 9.94 -11.45 3.83
N ALA A 260 8.74 -11.06 3.41
CA ALA A 260 7.88 -11.90 2.60
C ALA A 260 6.86 -11.08 1.80
N GLY A 261 6.71 -11.44 0.52
CA GLY A 261 5.68 -10.89 -0.36
C GLY A 261 5.20 -11.91 -1.39
N CYS A 262 3.90 -11.90 -1.66
CA CYS A 262 3.32 -12.62 -2.79
C CYS A 262 3.51 -11.84 -4.09
N GLU A 263 3.38 -12.55 -5.21
CA GLU A 263 3.03 -11.92 -6.48
C GLU A 263 1.54 -12.17 -6.78
N TRP A 264 0.88 -11.17 -7.38
CA TRP A 264 -0.48 -11.33 -7.89
C TRP A 264 -0.44 -11.09 -9.39
N ASN A 265 -0.80 -12.12 -10.17
CA ASN A 265 -0.74 -12.10 -11.64
C ASN A 265 0.61 -11.58 -12.18
N ASN A 266 1.71 -12.13 -11.68
CA ASN A 266 3.08 -11.78 -12.05
C ASN A 266 3.55 -10.36 -11.64
N TYR A 267 2.83 -9.65 -10.77
CA TYR A 267 3.31 -8.40 -10.15
C TYR A 267 3.60 -8.61 -8.66
N ALA A 268 4.84 -8.32 -8.29
CA ALA A 268 5.40 -8.60 -6.98
C ALA A 268 4.98 -7.56 -5.92
N SER A 269 5.03 -8.01 -4.68
CA SER A 269 5.16 -7.17 -3.49
C SER A 269 6.37 -7.62 -2.70
N ASP A 270 6.94 -6.71 -1.90
CA ASP A 270 8.14 -6.96 -1.11
C ASP A 270 8.03 -6.24 0.23
N ILE A 271 7.86 -6.98 1.32
CA ILE A 271 7.51 -6.37 2.61
C ILE A 271 8.29 -7.06 3.71
N THR A 272 9.05 -6.27 4.44
CA THR A 272 9.75 -6.69 5.65
C THR A 272 9.15 -6.05 6.91
N ARG A 273 8.93 -6.85 7.95
CA ARG A 273 8.59 -6.43 9.31
C ARG A 273 9.44 -7.17 10.33
N THR A 274 9.84 -6.48 11.38
CA THR A 274 10.42 -7.10 12.58
C THR A 274 9.50 -6.90 13.77
N PHE A 275 9.24 -7.94 14.55
CA PHE A 275 8.35 -7.82 15.71
C PHE A 275 8.79 -8.75 16.86
N PRO A 276 8.43 -8.45 18.12
CA PRO A 276 8.82 -9.25 19.26
C PRO A 276 7.95 -10.50 19.35
N LEU A 277 8.57 -11.67 19.46
CA LEU A 277 7.84 -12.95 19.53
C LEU A 277 6.98 -13.06 20.80
N THR A 278 7.40 -12.42 21.89
CA THR A 278 6.68 -12.36 23.18
C THR A 278 5.58 -11.29 23.21
N GLY A 279 5.44 -10.49 22.15
CA GLY A 279 4.51 -9.37 22.06
C GLY A 279 5.01 -8.06 22.69
N THR A 280 6.18 -8.05 23.33
CA THR A 280 6.83 -6.82 23.85
C THR A 280 8.32 -6.84 23.48
N PHE A 281 8.82 -5.73 22.93
CA PHE A 281 10.24 -5.61 22.61
C PHE A 281 11.09 -5.60 23.88
N THR A 282 12.27 -6.24 23.83
CA THR A 282 13.35 -5.93 24.77
C THR A 282 13.83 -4.50 24.56
N LYS A 283 14.55 -3.93 25.52
CA LYS A 283 15.08 -2.57 25.39
C LYS A 283 15.96 -2.47 24.14
N GLU A 284 16.90 -3.39 23.98
CA GLU A 284 17.86 -3.42 22.89
C GLU A 284 17.16 -3.57 21.54
N SER A 285 16.14 -4.43 21.45
CA SER A 285 15.36 -4.59 20.22
C SER A 285 14.53 -3.35 19.90
N ARG A 286 13.96 -2.70 20.92
CA ARG A 286 13.18 -1.46 20.76
C ARG A 286 14.05 -0.32 20.27
N ASP A 287 15.21 -0.13 20.90
CA ASP A 287 16.18 0.90 20.54
C ASP A 287 16.53 0.82 19.05
N ILE A 288 16.86 -0.37 18.56
CA ILE A 288 17.23 -0.59 17.14
C ILE A 288 16.03 -0.42 16.22
N TYR A 289 14.85 -0.92 16.62
CA TYR A 289 13.64 -0.73 15.86
C TYR A 289 13.28 0.75 15.69
N ASP A 290 13.42 1.56 16.73
CA ASP A 290 13.17 3.00 16.66
C ASP A 290 14.09 3.69 15.63
N ILE A 291 15.37 3.33 15.62
CA ILE A 291 16.33 3.88 14.65
C ILE A 291 15.94 3.48 13.22
N VAL A 292 15.65 2.20 12.98
CA VAL A 292 15.29 1.71 11.64
C VAL A 292 13.95 2.29 11.17
N LEU A 293 12.97 2.46 12.07
CA LEU A 293 11.72 3.12 11.76
C LEU A 293 11.95 4.59 11.36
N ARG A 294 12.85 5.29 12.06
CA ARG A 294 13.25 6.66 11.70
C ARG A 294 13.93 6.69 10.34
N MET A 295 14.91 5.82 10.07
CA MET A 295 15.57 5.69 8.76
C MET A 295 14.53 5.52 7.65
N GLN A 296 13.58 4.61 7.84
CA GLN A 296 12.55 4.31 6.85
C GLN A 296 11.65 5.51 6.58
N LYS A 297 11.17 6.18 7.62
CA LYS A 297 10.27 7.33 7.49
C LYS A 297 10.94 8.52 6.84
N GLU A 298 12.11 8.93 7.32
CA GLU A 298 12.83 10.08 6.78
C GLU A 298 13.23 9.84 5.32
N CYS A 299 13.71 8.64 4.97
CA CYS A 299 14.02 8.31 3.58
C CYS A 299 12.76 8.32 2.69
N THR A 300 11.63 7.81 3.18
CA THR A 300 10.37 7.81 2.43
C THR A 300 9.87 9.24 2.19
N GLU A 301 9.97 10.11 3.21
CA GLU A 301 9.53 11.52 3.13
C GLU A 301 10.31 12.34 2.08
N LEU A 302 11.53 11.92 1.75
CA LEU A 302 12.36 12.55 0.71
C LEU A 302 12.02 12.09 -0.72
N ILE A 303 11.16 11.08 -0.88
CA ILE A 303 10.83 10.50 -2.19
C ILE A 303 9.99 11.46 -3.02
N LYS A 304 10.46 11.76 -4.23
CA LYS A 304 9.74 12.46 -5.30
C LYS A 304 10.37 12.17 -6.66
N GLY A 305 9.66 12.48 -7.75
CA GLY A 305 10.16 12.34 -9.11
C GLY A 305 11.48 13.08 -9.33
N GLY A 306 12.42 12.41 -9.98
CA GLY A 306 13.73 12.95 -10.33
C GLY A 306 14.73 13.06 -9.19
N MET A 307 14.44 12.54 -7.98
CA MET A 307 15.43 12.52 -6.90
C MET A 307 16.61 11.58 -7.20
N LEU A 308 17.76 11.82 -6.58
CA LEU A 308 18.93 10.95 -6.64
C LEU A 308 18.85 9.87 -5.54
N TRP A 309 18.75 8.59 -5.91
CA TRP A 309 18.63 7.48 -4.94
C TRP A 309 19.84 7.36 -4.01
N ASP A 310 21.03 7.63 -4.54
CA ASP A 310 22.31 7.60 -3.82
C ASP A 310 22.28 8.54 -2.58
N ASP A 311 21.61 9.70 -2.68
CA ASP A 311 21.49 10.65 -1.58
C ASP A 311 20.60 10.11 -0.45
N LEU A 312 19.51 9.42 -0.79
CA LEU A 312 18.64 8.78 0.20
C LEU A 312 19.37 7.64 0.91
N HIS A 313 20.15 6.85 0.18
CA HIS A 313 20.98 5.80 0.78
C HIS A 313 22.01 6.39 1.76
N LEU A 314 22.69 7.47 1.39
CA LEU A 314 23.57 8.20 2.31
C LEU A 314 22.83 8.79 3.50
N HIS A 315 21.62 9.30 3.30
CA HIS A 315 20.78 9.82 4.37
C HIS A 315 20.42 8.72 5.38
N ALA A 316 20.02 7.53 4.92
CA ALA A 316 19.79 6.37 5.79
C ALA A 316 21.01 6.04 6.66
N HIS A 317 22.21 6.08 6.09
CA HIS A 317 23.45 5.87 6.86
C HIS A 317 23.70 6.95 7.91
N LYS A 318 23.43 8.22 7.62
CA LYS A 318 23.52 9.31 8.61
C LYS A 318 22.58 9.06 9.79
N VAL A 319 21.32 8.72 9.50
CA VAL A 319 20.31 8.42 10.52
C VAL A 319 20.69 7.19 11.36
N ALA A 320 21.28 6.17 10.75
CA ALA A 320 21.82 5.00 11.46
C ALA A 320 22.99 5.39 12.37
N ILE A 321 23.93 6.19 11.89
CA ILE A 321 25.10 6.66 12.66
C ILE A 321 24.62 7.45 13.88
N ASP A 322 23.72 8.42 13.70
CA ASP A 322 23.19 9.24 14.78
C ASP A 322 22.48 8.39 15.84
N GLY A 323 21.71 7.38 15.40
CA GLY A 323 21.03 6.45 16.30
C GLY A 323 22.00 5.59 17.09
N LEU A 324 22.99 4.98 16.42
CA LEU A 324 23.97 4.11 17.06
C LEU A 324 24.94 4.89 17.97
N LEU A 325 25.22 6.17 17.66
CA LEU A 325 25.93 7.09 18.56
C LEU A 325 25.12 7.38 19.83
N ALA A 326 23.82 7.63 19.70
CA ALA A 326 22.95 7.88 20.85
C ALA A 326 22.84 6.67 21.81
N LEU A 327 22.98 5.45 21.27
CA LEU A 327 23.05 4.22 22.07
C LEU A 327 24.44 3.94 22.66
N GLY A 328 25.47 4.67 22.21
CA GLY A 328 26.86 4.42 22.57
C GLY A 328 27.49 3.19 21.90
N ILE A 329 26.82 2.58 20.90
CA ILE A 329 27.39 1.48 20.11
C ILE A 329 28.50 2.03 19.20
N LEU A 330 28.25 3.18 18.60
CA LEU A 330 29.27 3.98 17.94
C LEU A 330 29.76 5.09 18.88
N LYS A 331 30.99 5.57 18.65
CA LYS A 331 31.60 6.70 19.37
C LYS A 331 32.49 7.54 18.45
N GLY A 332 32.68 8.81 18.80
CA GLY A 332 33.46 9.77 18.02
C GLY A 332 32.59 10.70 17.18
N ASP A 333 33.17 11.26 16.10
CA ASP A 333 32.48 12.21 15.22
C ASP A 333 31.68 11.50 14.11
N ALA A 334 30.44 11.92 13.90
CA ALA A 334 29.52 11.31 12.93
C ALA A 334 30.03 11.38 11.48
N LYS A 335 30.67 12.49 11.10
CA LYS A 335 31.21 12.68 9.75
C LYS A 335 32.44 11.82 9.53
N GLU A 336 33.31 11.67 10.53
CA GLU A 336 34.45 10.76 10.48
C GLU A 336 34.02 9.30 10.35
N ILE A 337 32.99 8.87 11.09
CA ILE A 337 32.40 7.53 11.01
C ILE A 337 31.86 7.26 9.60
N LEU A 338 31.11 8.20 9.04
CA LEU A 338 30.58 8.09 7.67
C LEU A 338 31.70 8.04 6.64
N ASN A 339 32.69 8.92 6.76
CA ASN A 339 33.86 8.96 5.86
C ASN A 339 34.67 7.65 5.91
N ALA A 340 34.81 7.07 7.10
CA ALA A 340 35.46 5.77 7.28
C ALA A 340 34.60 4.60 6.79
N ARG A 341 33.32 4.80 6.46
CA ARG A 341 32.37 3.75 6.02
C ARG A 341 32.05 2.73 7.12
N THR A 342 32.29 3.06 8.39
CA THR A 342 32.09 2.14 9.53
C THR A 342 30.63 1.70 9.68
N SER A 343 29.66 2.54 9.30
CA SER A 343 28.24 2.20 9.29
C SER A 343 27.88 1.00 8.41
N ALA A 344 28.70 0.67 7.40
CA ALA A 344 28.50 -0.49 6.54
C ALA A 344 28.60 -1.83 7.29
N ALA A 345 29.22 -1.85 8.48
CA ALA A 345 29.23 -3.02 9.35
C ALA A 345 27.83 -3.39 9.88
N PHE A 346 26.97 -2.37 10.05
CA PHE A 346 25.64 -2.49 10.65
C PHE A 346 24.52 -2.43 9.61
N PHE A 347 24.73 -1.71 8.50
CA PHE A 347 23.80 -1.61 7.38
C PHE A 347 24.55 -1.96 6.08
N PRO A 348 24.66 -3.26 5.71
CA PRO A 348 25.56 -3.73 4.66
C PRO A 348 24.93 -3.82 3.26
N HIS A 349 23.63 -3.54 3.11
CA HIS A 349 22.91 -3.66 1.83
C HIS A 349 22.39 -2.31 1.33
N GLY A 350 21.89 -2.30 0.09
CA GLY A 350 21.27 -1.11 -0.49
C GLY A 350 19.98 -0.70 0.21
N LEU A 351 19.62 0.59 0.14
CA LEU A 351 18.37 1.11 0.73
C LEU A 351 17.10 0.53 0.12
N GLY A 352 17.19 0.02 -1.11
CA GLY A 352 16.07 -0.56 -1.83
C GLY A 352 16.35 -0.65 -3.34
N HIS A 353 15.31 -0.99 -4.08
CA HIS A 353 15.37 -1.30 -5.50
C HIS A 353 14.06 -0.97 -6.21
N HIS A 354 14.06 -1.01 -7.55
CA HIS A 354 12.80 -1.03 -8.29
C HIS A 354 12.02 -2.32 -8.00
N LEU A 355 10.69 -2.19 -7.98
CA LEU A 355 9.74 -3.27 -7.81
C LEU A 355 8.70 -3.22 -8.93
N GLY A 356 8.30 -4.38 -9.45
CA GLY A 356 7.29 -4.49 -10.49
C GLY A 356 6.90 -5.94 -10.75
N MET A 357 7.17 -6.43 -11.95
CA MET A 357 6.89 -7.84 -12.28
C MET A 357 7.89 -8.83 -11.65
N ASP A 358 9.06 -8.31 -11.28
CA ASP A 358 10.08 -9.02 -10.52
C ASP A 358 10.31 -8.24 -9.21
N THR A 359 10.69 -8.96 -8.14
CA THR A 359 11.04 -8.34 -6.84
C THR A 359 12.14 -7.30 -7.02
N HIS A 360 13.26 -7.72 -7.61
CA HIS A 360 14.32 -6.84 -8.10
C HIS A 360 14.04 -6.52 -9.58
N ASP A 361 13.23 -5.49 -9.83
CA ASP A 361 12.79 -5.13 -11.17
C ASP A 361 13.89 -4.47 -12.02
N THR A 362 13.65 -4.36 -13.32
CA THR A 362 14.62 -3.87 -14.29
C THR A 362 14.92 -2.37 -14.15
N GLY A 363 16.04 -1.90 -14.72
CA GLY A 363 16.35 -0.47 -14.82
C GLY A 363 17.07 0.16 -13.61
N GLY A 364 17.49 -0.63 -12.63
CA GLY A 364 18.14 -0.12 -11.41
C GLY A 364 19.62 0.28 -11.54
N ASN A 365 20.32 -0.11 -12.60
CA ASN A 365 21.74 0.23 -12.86
C ASN A 365 22.72 -0.09 -11.69
N PRO A 366 22.72 -1.31 -11.12
CA PRO A 366 23.65 -1.69 -10.06
C PRO A 366 25.12 -1.61 -10.51
N ASN A 367 26.02 -1.30 -9.58
CA ASN A 367 27.47 -1.35 -9.80
C ASN A 367 28.15 -2.25 -8.75
N PRO A 368 28.20 -3.57 -8.95
CA PRO A 368 28.82 -4.49 -7.99
C PRO A 368 30.34 -4.32 -7.87
N ASN A 369 30.96 -3.60 -8.81
CA ASN A 369 32.40 -3.30 -8.81
C ASN A 369 32.71 -1.93 -8.20
N ASP A 370 31.74 -1.25 -7.57
CA ASP A 370 31.98 0.03 -6.92
C ASP A 370 33.06 -0.12 -5.83
N PRO A 371 34.15 0.68 -5.91
CA PRO A 371 35.20 0.64 -4.90
C PRO A 371 34.69 1.11 -3.52
N ASP A 372 33.67 1.97 -3.48
CA ASP A 372 33.06 2.40 -2.23
C ASP A 372 32.05 1.36 -1.74
N LYS A 373 32.36 0.78 -0.57
CA LYS A 373 31.59 -0.32 0.02
C LYS A 373 30.15 0.05 0.34
N LEU A 374 29.83 1.33 0.59
CA LEU A 374 28.44 1.72 0.83
C LEU A 374 27.58 1.51 -0.42
N PHE A 375 28.10 1.86 -1.60
CA PHE A 375 27.30 1.84 -2.82
C PHE A 375 27.36 0.52 -3.59
N ARG A 376 28.29 -0.37 -3.25
CA ARG A 376 28.53 -1.65 -3.95
C ARG A 376 27.29 -2.54 -4.07
N TYR A 377 26.45 -2.57 -3.04
CA TYR A 377 25.27 -3.43 -2.98
C TYR A 377 23.96 -2.72 -3.35
N LEU A 378 24.03 -1.47 -3.81
CA LEU A 378 22.85 -0.79 -4.33
C LEU A 378 22.39 -1.43 -5.64
N ARG A 379 21.11 -1.76 -5.68
CA ARG A 379 20.41 -2.25 -6.88
C ARG A 379 19.80 -1.13 -7.70
N LEU A 380 19.54 0.01 -7.07
CA LEU A 380 19.06 1.24 -7.68
C LEU A 380 20.10 2.34 -7.52
N ARG A 381 20.46 2.99 -8.62
CA ARG A 381 21.42 4.10 -8.68
C ARG A 381 20.87 5.20 -9.58
N GLY A 382 21.21 6.46 -9.26
CA GLY A 382 20.87 7.59 -10.11
C GLY A 382 19.46 8.15 -9.87
N HIS A 383 18.96 8.88 -10.87
CA HIS A 383 17.70 9.59 -10.78
C HIS A 383 16.51 8.65 -10.97
N VAL A 384 15.56 8.69 -10.04
CA VAL A 384 14.35 7.85 -10.06
C VAL A 384 13.20 8.63 -10.68
N PRO A 385 12.57 8.17 -11.78
CA PRO A 385 11.47 8.89 -12.42
C PRO A 385 10.17 8.80 -11.61
N ALA A 386 9.27 9.77 -11.79
CA ALA A 386 7.89 9.65 -11.37
C ALA A 386 7.20 8.47 -12.07
N GLY A 387 6.30 7.80 -11.36
CA GLY A 387 5.62 6.56 -11.79
C GLY A 387 6.43 5.28 -11.52
N ALA A 388 7.68 5.37 -11.07
CA ALA A 388 8.39 4.19 -10.59
C ALA A 388 7.79 3.66 -9.29
N VAL A 389 7.94 2.36 -9.05
CA VAL A 389 7.71 1.74 -7.73
C VAL A 389 9.06 1.24 -7.21
N VAL A 390 9.35 1.56 -5.95
CA VAL A 390 10.60 1.20 -5.27
C VAL A 390 10.35 0.62 -3.89
N THR A 391 11.24 -0.23 -3.40
CA THR A 391 11.30 -0.62 -1.99
C THR A 391 12.08 0.44 -1.19
N VAL A 392 11.69 0.66 0.07
CA VAL A 392 12.46 1.45 1.04
C VAL A 392 12.64 0.58 2.27
N GLU A 393 13.81 -0.04 2.38
CA GLU A 393 14.08 -1.19 3.26
C GLU A 393 15.32 -1.02 4.16
N PRO A 394 15.51 0.13 4.85
CA PRO A 394 16.66 0.25 5.73
C PRO A 394 16.67 -0.84 6.82
N GLY A 395 17.86 -1.22 7.25
CA GLY A 395 18.03 -2.17 8.33
C GLY A 395 19.33 -2.01 9.10
N ILE A 396 19.32 -2.47 10.35
CA ILE A 396 20.49 -2.56 11.22
C ILE A 396 20.63 -4.00 11.71
N TYR A 397 21.82 -4.57 11.50
CA TYR A 397 22.12 -5.98 11.73
C TYR A 397 23.33 -6.14 12.65
N PHE A 398 23.28 -7.17 13.48
CA PHE A 398 24.32 -7.58 14.41
C PHE A 398 24.85 -8.95 13.98
N CYS A 399 25.53 -8.96 12.83
CA CYS A 399 26.15 -10.16 12.27
C CYS A 399 27.61 -10.28 12.72
N ASP A 400 27.91 -11.29 13.53
CA ASP A 400 29.27 -11.57 14.03
C ASP A 400 30.33 -11.57 12.91
N PHE A 401 30.04 -12.23 11.79
CA PHE A 401 30.99 -12.39 10.68
C PHE A 401 31.26 -11.07 9.92
N ILE A 402 30.32 -10.13 9.98
CA ILE A 402 30.47 -8.82 9.34
C ILE A 402 31.12 -7.82 10.29
N ILE A 403 30.72 -7.80 11.57
CA ILE A 403 31.15 -6.77 12.51
C ILE A 403 32.52 -7.07 13.15
N LYS A 404 32.84 -8.34 13.46
CA LYS A 404 34.13 -8.67 14.09
C LYS A 404 35.36 -8.16 13.31
N PRO A 405 35.42 -8.29 11.97
CA PRO A 405 36.50 -7.68 11.19
C PRO A 405 36.65 -6.16 11.38
N TYR A 406 35.57 -5.42 11.66
CA TYR A 406 35.64 -3.98 11.96
C TYR A 406 36.15 -3.71 13.38
N LEU A 407 35.98 -4.64 14.32
CA LEU A 407 36.55 -4.55 15.67
C LEU A 407 38.07 -4.80 15.67
N ASP A 408 38.56 -5.60 14.74
CA ASP A 408 39.99 -5.93 14.61
C ASP A 408 40.77 -4.91 13.74
N ASP A 409 40.05 -4.08 12.96
CA ASP A 409 40.64 -3.08 12.07
C ASP A 409 40.92 -1.75 12.81
N HIS A 410 42.15 -1.25 12.73
CA HIS A 410 42.58 -0.01 13.42
C HIS A 410 41.86 1.27 12.96
N VAL A 411 41.32 1.29 11.73
CA VAL A 411 40.53 2.41 11.21
C VAL A 411 39.16 2.45 11.87
N HIS A 412 38.52 1.28 12.02
CA HIS A 412 37.13 1.15 12.43
C HIS A 412 36.95 0.95 13.94
N SER A 413 37.82 0.18 14.58
CA SER A 413 37.72 -0.21 16.01
C SER A 413 37.63 0.98 16.97
N LYS A 414 38.29 2.10 16.65
CA LYS A 414 38.21 3.33 17.44
C LYS A 414 36.80 3.95 17.48
N TYR A 415 35.94 3.65 16.50
CA TYR A 415 34.58 4.17 16.41
C TYR A 415 33.52 3.23 16.98
N ILE A 416 33.86 1.99 17.37
CA ILE A 416 32.90 1.01 17.87
C ILE A 416 33.19 0.73 19.35
N ASP A 417 32.17 0.79 20.19
CA ASP A 417 32.28 0.38 21.58
C ASP A 417 31.87 -1.09 21.75
N ALA A 418 32.86 -1.98 21.83
CA ALA A 418 32.62 -3.42 21.95
C ALA A 418 31.84 -3.80 23.22
N ALA A 419 32.01 -3.06 24.32
CA ALA A 419 31.32 -3.36 25.58
C ALA A 419 29.83 -3.04 25.49
N VAL A 420 29.47 -1.95 24.81
CA VAL A 420 28.06 -1.63 24.53
C VAL A 420 27.47 -2.56 23.48
N LEU A 421 28.20 -2.79 22.37
CA LEU A 421 27.80 -3.69 21.28
C LEU A 421 27.42 -5.09 21.78
N ASN A 422 28.13 -5.63 22.77
CA ASN A 422 27.90 -6.96 23.32
C ASN A 422 26.47 -7.20 23.83
N LYS A 423 25.70 -6.15 24.11
CA LYS A 423 24.30 -6.23 24.53
C LYS A 423 23.33 -6.51 23.38
N TYR A 424 23.73 -6.24 22.13
CA TYR A 424 22.83 -6.21 20.97
C TYR A 424 22.88 -7.46 20.08
N TRP A 425 23.81 -8.40 20.30
CA TRP A 425 23.95 -9.59 19.44
C TRP A 425 22.66 -10.41 19.30
N ASP A 426 21.86 -10.52 20.36
CA ASP A 426 20.61 -11.29 20.35
C ASP A 426 19.44 -10.57 19.65
N VAL A 427 19.59 -9.29 19.31
CA VAL A 427 18.65 -8.57 18.43
C VAL A 427 18.66 -9.23 17.05
N GLY A 428 19.83 -9.71 16.59
CA GLY A 428 20.05 -10.25 15.26
C GLY A 428 19.99 -9.17 14.20
N GLY A 429 18.79 -8.68 13.88
CA GLY A 429 18.61 -7.59 12.95
C GLY A 429 17.20 -7.03 12.98
N VAL A 430 17.07 -5.79 12.53
CA VAL A 430 15.79 -5.15 12.27
C VAL A 430 15.81 -4.58 10.86
N ARG A 431 14.79 -4.89 10.07
CA ARG A 431 14.52 -4.28 8.76
C ARG A 431 13.05 -3.89 8.70
N ILE A 432 12.76 -2.73 8.13
CA ILE A 432 11.41 -2.26 7.88
C ILE A 432 11.34 -1.82 6.43
N GLU A 433 10.45 -2.45 5.68
CA GLU A 433 10.38 -2.27 4.24
C GLU A 433 8.96 -2.01 3.76
N ASP A 434 8.83 -0.99 2.91
CA ASP A 434 7.58 -0.66 2.23
C ASP A 434 7.79 -0.51 0.73
N ASN A 435 6.73 -0.71 -0.03
CA ASN A 435 6.66 -0.48 -1.47
C ASN A 435 6.06 0.90 -1.74
N ILE A 436 6.84 1.76 -2.39
CA ILE A 436 6.55 3.17 -2.56
C ILE A 436 6.39 3.48 -4.04
N HIS A 437 5.21 3.98 -4.41
CA HIS A 437 4.96 4.55 -5.73
C HIS A 437 5.42 6.01 -5.75
N VAL A 438 6.41 6.32 -6.58
CA VAL A 438 7.00 7.66 -6.72
C VAL A 438 6.05 8.54 -7.54
N THR A 439 5.67 9.70 -7.02
CA THR A 439 4.89 10.70 -7.76
C THR A 439 5.78 11.89 -8.10
N GLU A 440 5.32 12.78 -8.98
CA GLU A 440 6.10 13.96 -9.40
C GLU A 440 6.62 14.76 -8.20
N ASN A 441 5.76 14.99 -7.21
CA ASN A 441 6.04 15.86 -6.07
C ASN A 441 6.11 15.12 -4.73
N GLY A 442 6.17 13.78 -4.74
CA GLY A 442 6.11 13.01 -3.50
C GLY A 442 6.03 11.51 -3.72
N TYR A 443 5.23 10.84 -2.89
CA TYR A 443 5.08 9.40 -2.92
C TYR A 443 3.72 8.92 -2.45
N VAL A 444 3.38 7.68 -2.79
CA VAL A 444 2.27 6.93 -2.21
C VAL A 444 2.79 5.60 -1.71
N ASN A 445 2.65 5.35 -0.41
CA ASN A 445 2.99 4.07 0.19
C ASN A 445 1.89 3.05 -0.15
N LEU A 446 2.26 1.96 -0.84
CA LEU A 446 1.36 0.89 -1.24
C LEU A 446 1.20 -0.17 -0.15
N THR A 447 2.16 -0.24 0.78
CA THR A 447 2.20 -1.22 1.85
C THR A 447 1.24 -0.84 2.99
N THR A 448 0.43 -1.82 3.43
CA THR A 448 -0.54 -1.62 4.52
C THR A 448 -0.22 -2.44 5.78
N ALA A 449 0.86 -3.22 5.73
CA ALA A 449 1.35 -4.00 6.86
C ALA A 449 1.74 -3.09 8.03
N ILE A 450 1.41 -3.51 9.25
CA ILE A 450 1.59 -2.69 10.45
C ILE A 450 3.08 -2.60 10.79
N LYS A 451 3.63 -1.38 10.90
CA LYS A 451 4.99 -1.09 11.40
C LYS A 451 5.02 -0.15 12.62
N GLU A 452 3.89 0.33 13.06
CA GLU A 452 3.78 1.20 14.23
C GLU A 452 2.65 0.73 15.13
N ARG A 453 2.81 0.90 16.44
CA ARG A 453 1.70 0.72 17.37
C ARG A 453 0.73 1.87 17.11
N LYS A 454 -0.44 1.59 16.52
CA LYS A 454 -1.53 2.57 16.53
C LYS A 454 -1.81 2.90 17.98
N TYR A 455 -1.48 4.12 18.41
CA TYR A 455 -2.00 4.65 19.66
C TYR A 455 -3.52 4.55 19.54
N ARG A 456 -4.14 3.69 20.36
CA ARG A 456 -5.54 3.96 20.69
C ARG A 456 -5.47 5.30 21.40
N SER A 457 -6.06 6.33 20.83
CA SER A 457 -6.31 7.59 21.53
C SER A 457 -7.21 7.29 22.74
N THR A 458 -6.61 6.85 23.84
CA THR A 458 -7.15 7.16 25.15
C THR A 458 -6.87 8.64 25.31
N GLY A 459 -7.88 9.47 25.02
CA GLY A 459 -7.72 10.91 24.94
C GLY A 459 -7.03 11.45 26.19
N HIS A 460 -5.77 11.85 26.04
CA HIS A 460 -4.99 12.73 26.89
C HIS A 460 -3.95 13.34 25.95
N LEU A 461 -4.24 14.54 25.45
CA LEU A 461 -3.29 15.38 24.73
C LEU A 461 -2.29 15.92 25.77
N SER A 462 -1.05 15.43 25.75
CA SER A 462 0.06 16.13 26.37
C SER A 462 0.45 17.30 25.46
N ALA A 463 0.30 18.52 25.95
CA ALA A 463 0.75 19.72 25.25
C ALA A 463 2.27 19.65 25.04
N ALA A 464 2.70 19.73 23.78
CA ALA A 464 4.08 20.05 23.44
C ALA A 464 4.26 21.57 23.61
N THR A 465 5.03 21.96 24.60
CA THR A 465 5.39 23.35 24.88
C THR A 465 6.37 23.84 23.82
N SER A 466 5.89 24.58 22.81
CA SER A 466 6.72 25.51 22.07
C SER A 466 6.87 26.78 22.90
N VAL A 467 8.09 27.03 23.37
CA VAL A 467 8.46 28.25 24.10
C VAL A 467 8.47 29.42 23.11
N ILE A 468 7.50 30.32 23.26
CA ILE A 468 7.55 31.68 22.72
C ILE A 468 7.50 32.62 23.94
N HIS A 469 8.55 33.41 24.13
CA HIS A 469 8.65 34.41 25.20
C HIS A 469 7.80 35.65 24.87
N PHE A 470 6.90 36.02 25.79
CA PHE A 470 6.48 37.41 26.05
C PHE A 470 6.21 37.59 27.56
N THR A 471 6.51 38.78 28.08
CA THR A 471 6.64 39.18 29.50
C THR A 471 5.38 39.79 30.13
N GLU A 472 5.22 39.57 31.46
CA GLU A 472 4.40 40.25 32.53
C GLU A 472 2.86 40.40 32.33
N HIS A 473 1.94 40.19 33.30
CA HIS A 473 1.90 40.47 34.75
C HIS A 473 0.82 39.59 35.46
N ASP A 474 0.90 39.49 36.80
CA ASP A 474 0.09 38.72 37.78
C ASP A 474 -1.46 38.78 37.72
N LEU A 475 -2.14 37.73 38.27
CA LEU A 475 -3.17 37.79 39.34
C LEU A 475 -3.88 36.42 39.64
N TYR A 476 -3.77 35.97 40.90
CA TYR A 476 -4.70 35.18 41.77
C TYR A 476 -5.15 33.71 41.53
N LYS A 477 -4.74 32.88 42.51
CA LYS A 477 -5.38 31.74 43.25
C LYS A 477 -6.86 31.36 42.97
N GLN A 478 -7.15 30.04 42.89
CA GLN A 478 -7.66 29.14 43.96
C GLN A 478 -8.53 27.95 43.42
N ASP A 479 -8.51 26.84 44.17
CA ASP A 479 -9.04 25.50 43.92
C ASP A 479 -10.56 25.35 43.68
N ALA A 480 -10.99 24.31 42.94
CA ALA A 480 -11.94 23.27 43.40
C ALA A 480 -12.45 22.32 42.29
N VAL A 481 -12.55 21.04 42.64
CA VAL A 481 -13.00 19.86 41.87
C VAL A 481 -14.52 19.86 41.61
N ARG A 482 -14.98 19.54 40.37
CA ARG A 482 -16.35 19.08 40.04
C ARG A 482 -16.39 18.16 38.78
N PRO A 483 -17.43 17.29 38.64
CA PRO A 483 -17.34 16.02 37.90
C PRO A 483 -17.56 16.14 36.39
N MET A 484 -17.00 15.19 35.62
CA MET A 484 -17.08 15.14 34.16
C MET A 484 -18.50 14.91 33.61
N PRO A 485 -18.89 15.55 32.49
CA PRO A 485 -20.13 15.25 31.76
C PRO A 485 -20.04 13.94 30.96
N ARG A 486 -21.17 13.23 30.83
CA ARG A 486 -21.33 12.05 29.96
C ARG A 486 -21.72 12.49 28.55
N ILE A 487 -20.95 12.03 27.55
CA ILE A 487 -21.26 12.19 26.12
C ILE A 487 -22.10 10.99 25.69
N TYR A 488 -23.24 11.24 25.04
CA TYR A 488 -24.04 10.22 24.37
C TYR A 488 -23.80 10.33 22.86
N CYS A 489 -23.29 9.26 22.24
CA CYS A 489 -23.06 9.18 20.81
C CYS A 489 -24.00 8.11 20.24
N ALA A 490 -24.93 8.47 19.37
CA ALA A 490 -25.78 7.53 18.64
C ALA A 490 -25.15 7.24 17.26
N GLN A 491 -24.96 5.96 16.92
CA GLN A 491 -24.46 5.53 15.61
C GLN A 491 -25.58 5.55 14.56
N ALA A 492 -25.28 6.09 13.38
CA ALA A 492 -26.17 6.09 12.22
C ALA A 492 -26.24 4.71 11.53
N ILE A 493 -27.44 4.34 11.06
CA ILE A 493 -27.73 3.15 10.26
C ILE A 493 -27.87 3.54 8.78
N SER A 494 -27.24 2.77 7.88
CA SER A 494 -27.45 2.87 6.44
C SER A 494 -28.81 2.30 6.06
N LEU A 495 -29.74 3.14 5.58
CA LEU A 495 -30.98 2.70 4.95
C LEU A 495 -30.80 2.74 3.43
N LYS A 496 -30.62 1.57 2.81
CA LYS A 496 -30.77 1.43 1.36
C LYS A 496 -32.25 1.21 1.04
N ASN A 497 -32.77 2.03 0.13
CA ASN A 497 -34.00 1.83 -0.66
C ASN A 497 -35.37 2.20 -0.06
N VAL A 498 -35.55 3.43 0.44
CA VAL A 498 -36.89 4.06 0.48
C VAL A 498 -36.73 5.57 0.23
N SER A 499 -37.53 6.16 -0.67
CA SER A 499 -37.57 7.63 -0.80
C SER A 499 -38.22 8.20 0.46
N MET A 500 -37.49 9.03 1.20
CA MET A 500 -37.89 9.52 2.53
C MET A 500 -39.22 10.29 2.50
N THR A 501 -39.51 10.91 1.35
CA THR A 501 -40.72 11.69 1.05
C THR A 501 -42.00 10.84 1.06
N GLU A 502 -41.93 9.58 0.62
CA GLU A 502 -43.10 8.68 0.58
C GLU A 502 -43.43 8.05 1.94
N ALA A 503 -42.42 7.87 2.80
CA ALA A 503 -42.59 7.30 4.13
C ALA A 503 -43.22 8.31 5.12
N VAL A 504 -42.81 9.58 5.03
CA VAL A 504 -43.28 10.65 5.93
C VAL A 504 -44.72 11.06 5.62
N SER A 505 -45.12 11.11 4.34
CA SER A 505 -46.49 11.48 3.94
C SER A 505 -47.56 10.47 4.40
N ARG A 506 -47.21 9.20 4.59
CA ARG A 506 -48.13 8.13 5.03
C ARG A 506 -48.35 8.07 6.55
N LEU A 507 -47.66 8.89 7.34
CA LEU A 507 -47.68 8.83 8.81
C LEU A 507 -48.58 9.88 9.47
N TRP A 508 -49.52 10.48 8.74
CA TRP A 508 -50.53 11.36 9.33
C TRP A 508 -51.85 10.61 9.55
N PRO A 509 -52.43 10.56 10.78
CA PRO A 509 -52.19 11.41 11.96
C PRO A 509 -51.38 10.75 13.10
N HIS A 510 -50.94 11.57 14.05
CA HIS A 510 -50.09 11.19 15.19
C HIS A 510 -50.76 10.25 16.19
N THR A 511 -50.71 8.94 15.92
CA THR A 511 -51.18 7.88 16.82
C THR A 511 -50.00 7.08 17.37
N ASP A 512 -50.17 6.44 18.52
CA ASP A 512 -49.13 5.60 19.15
C ASP A 512 -48.63 4.47 18.22
N ALA A 513 -49.48 4.01 17.30
CA ALA A 513 -49.13 3.03 16.27
C ALA A 513 -48.12 3.57 15.23
N ASN A 514 -48.20 4.85 14.91
CA ASN A 514 -47.26 5.51 13.98
C ASN A 514 -45.90 5.74 14.65
N TRP A 515 -45.88 6.02 15.96
CA TRP A 515 -44.65 6.11 16.75
C TRP A 515 -43.94 4.77 16.91
N ALA A 516 -44.69 3.69 17.12
CA ALA A 516 -44.13 2.34 17.18
C ALA A 516 -43.46 1.93 15.86
N ARG A 517 -44.04 2.31 14.71
CA ARG A 517 -43.46 2.07 13.38
C ARG A 517 -42.19 2.87 13.12
N LEU A 518 -42.13 4.13 13.58
CA LEU A 518 -40.92 4.95 13.43
C LEU A 518 -39.74 4.38 14.23
N ARG A 519 -39.99 3.91 15.46
CA ARG A 519 -39.00 3.23 16.30
C ARG A 519 -38.46 1.96 15.63
N ALA A 520 -39.35 1.17 15.01
CA ALA A 520 -38.97 -0.05 14.29
C ALA A 520 -38.13 0.24 13.02
N LEU A 521 -38.42 1.35 12.32
CA LEU A 521 -37.71 1.75 11.09
C LEU A 521 -36.31 2.30 11.36
N MET A 522 -36.14 3.05 12.45
CA MET A 522 -34.87 3.70 12.79
C MET A 522 -33.98 2.85 13.70
N ASN A 523 -34.52 1.80 14.32
CA ASN A 523 -33.83 0.90 15.24
C ASN A 523 -33.05 1.62 16.37
N ILE A 524 -33.68 2.66 16.94
CA ILE A 524 -33.17 3.42 18.10
C ILE A 524 -34.13 3.22 19.27
N ASP A 525 -33.60 2.83 20.43
CA ASP A 525 -34.36 2.76 21.67
C ASP A 525 -34.33 4.14 22.35
N ILE A 526 -35.36 4.96 22.11
CA ILE A 526 -35.48 6.30 22.68
C ILE A 526 -36.49 6.27 23.82
N ASP A 527 -36.03 6.63 25.02
CA ASP A 527 -36.88 6.83 26.20
C ASP A 527 -38.07 7.75 25.85
N ALA A 528 -39.29 7.32 26.21
CA ALA A 528 -40.54 8.02 25.92
C ALA A 528 -40.57 9.46 26.45
N THR A 529 -39.70 9.79 27.39
CA THR A 529 -39.57 11.12 28.01
C THR A 529 -38.89 12.14 27.08
N ILE A 530 -37.93 11.71 26.24
CA ILE A 530 -37.21 12.60 25.30
C ILE A 530 -38.07 12.93 24.08
N VAL A 531 -38.85 11.95 23.60
CA VAL A 531 -39.75 12.12 22.44
C VAL A 531 -40.91 13.07 22.75
N LYS A 532 -41.40 13.09 24.00
CA LYS A 532 -42.41 14.07 24.44
C LYS A 532 -41.88 15.50 24.52
N ALA A 533 -40.59 15.68 24.80
CA ALA A 533 -39.96 17.00 24.92
C ALA A 533 -39.61 17.62 23.55
N LEU A 534 -39.26 16.80 22.56
CA LEU A 534 -38.87 17.25 21.20
C LEU A 534 -40.05 17.42 20.23
N GLY A 535 -41.29 17.46 20.74
CA GLY A 535 -42.52 17.54 19.95
C GLY A 535 -42.55 18.71 18.95
N ARG A 536 -43.16 18.46 17.78
CA ARG A 536 -43.27 19.30 16.55
C ARG A 536 -41.94 19.76 15.94
N THR A 537 -41.07 20.37 16.73
CA THR A 537 -39.81 21.03 16.31
C THR A 537 -38.86 20.10 15.55
N LEU A 538 -38.71 18.84 15.99
CA LEU A 538 -37.80 17.89 15.33
C LEU A 538 -38.32 17.45 13.94
N LEU A 539 -39.64 17.35 13.79
CA LEU A 539 -40.27 16.93 12.52
C LEU A 539 -40.37 18.09 11.54
N ASP A 540 -40.62 19.32 12.01
CA ASP A 540 -40.61 20.52 11.16
C ASP A 540 -39.20 20.82 10.62
N MET A 541 -38.15 20.61 11.41
CA MET A 541 -36.75 20.70 10.93
C MET A 541 -36.42 19.63 9.88
N ILE A 542 -36.89 18.39 10.05
CA ILE A 542 -36.72 17.33 9.04
C ILE A 542 -37.51 17.67 7.76
N TYR A 543 -38.66 18.33 7.88
CA TYR A 543 -39.49 18.76 6.75
C TYR A 543 -38.82 19.89 5.95
N VAL A 544 -38.23 20.89 6.61
CA VAL A 544 -37.50 21.99 5.96
C VAL A 544 -36.27 21.49 5.20
N VAL A 545 -35.57 20.48 5.72
CA VAL A 545 -34.44 19.84 5.02
C VAL A 545 -34.90 19.01 3.81
N ALA A 546 -36.13 18.49 3.83
CA ALA A 546 -36.67 17.63 2.77
C ALA A 546 -37.29 18.40 1.59
N GLU A 547 -37.87 19.59 1.78
CA GLU A 547 -38.43 20.40 0.68
C GLU A 547 -37.45 21.45 0.10
N GLY A 548 -36.31 21.70 0.76
CA GLY A 548 -35.35 22.72 0.37
C GLY A 548 -34.13 22.21 -0.41
N VAL A 549 -34.22 22.19 -1.75
CA VAL A 549 -33.11 22.41 -2.72
C VAL A 549 -32.04 21.31 -2.90
N TYR A 550 -31.86 20.32 -2.03
CA TYR A 550 -30.76 19.35 -2.20
C TYR A 550 -31.24 17.90 -2.25
N GLY A 551 -31.16 17.30 -3.46
CA GLY A 551 -31.42 15.89 -3.72
C GLY A 551 -30.52 14.94 -2.91
N PRO A 552 -30.63 13.60 -3.11
CA PRO A 552 -30.23 12.59 -2.13
C PRO A 552 -28.72 12.57 -1.92
N ALA A 553 -28.25 13.38 -0.99
CA ALA A 553 -26.88 13.43 -0.51
C ALA A 553 -26.89 13.34 1.01
N PHE A 554 -25.94 12.58 1.55
CA PHE A 554 -25.76 12.29 2.97
C PHE A 554 -25.97 13.52 3.86
N ALA A 555 -26.99 13.47 4.72
CA ALA A 555 -27.16 14.42 5.81
C ALA A 555 -26.80 13.71 7.12
N GLY A 556 -25.77 14.20 7.81
CA GLY A 556 -25.50 13.86 9.20
C GLY A 556 -26.12 14.90 10.11
N LEU A 557 -26.96 14.48 11.08
CA LEU A 557 -27.39 15.32 12.18
C LEU A 557 -26.60 14.97 13.44
N CYS A 558 -25.90 15.95 14.02
CA CYS A 558 -25.33 15.86 15.36
C CYS A 558 -26.11 16.75 16.32
N PHE A 559 -26.47 16.20 17.48
CA PHE A 559 -27.06 16.96 18.58
C PHE A 559 -26.04 17.11 19.69
N VAL A 560 -25.72 18.35 20.06
CA VAL A 560 -24.96 18.64 21.27
C VAL A 560 -25.91 19.31 22.25
N ALA A 561 -26.22 18.62 23.35
CA ALA A 561 -26.96 19.17 24.46
C ALA A 561 -26.01 19.39 25.64
N GLY A 562 -25.77 20.64 26.02
CA GLY A 562 -24.84 20.96 27.10
C GLY A 562 -25.09 22.34 27.69
N ARG A 563 -24.80 22.50 28.99
CA ARG A 563 -24.75 23.80 29.65
C ARG A 563 -23.39 24.45 29.41
N ASP A 564 -23.06 24.75 28.16
CA ASP A 564 -21.78 25.37 27.80
C ASP A 564 -21.86 26.89 27.97
N GLU A 565 -21.16 27.43 28.96
CA GLU A 565 -21.14 28.88 29.23
C GLU A 565 -20.42 29.70 28.16
N THR A 566 -19.53 29.06 27.38
CA THR A 566 -18.79 29.71 26.29
C THR A 566 -19.72 30.10 25.15
N LEU A 567 -20.65 29.19 24.81
CA LEU A 567 -21.66 29.42 23.78
C LEU A 567 -22.74 30.41 24.23
N LYS A 568 -23.14 30.38 25.51
CA LYS A 568 -24.09 31.36 26.07
C LYS A 568 -23.57 32.79 25.96
N ARG A 569 -22.30 33.01 26.28
CA ARG A 569 -21.66 34.33 26.16
C ARG A 569 -21.45 34.77 24.72
N ALA A 570 -21.14 33.85 23.81
CA ALA A 570 -20.95 34.18 22.40
C ALA A 570 -22.24 34.66 21.70
N PHE A 571 -23.41 34.19 22.16
CA PHE A 571 -24.71 34.49 21.55
C PHE A 571 -25.67 35.30 22.44
N GLY A 572 -25.21 35.77 23.61
CA GLY A 572 -25.98 36.68 24.47
C GLY A 572 -27.14 36.06 25.25
N PHE A 573 -27.14 34.74 25.46
CA PHE A 573 -28.22 34.05 26.18
C PHE A 573 -28.01 34.08 27.72
N PRO A 574 -29.08 34.26 28.53
CA PRO A 574 -28.99 34.20 30.00
C PRO A 574 -28.45 32.86 30.54
N ASP A 575 -27.73 32.91 31.67
CA ASP A 575 -27.04 31.75 32.27
C ASP A 575 -27.96 30.59 32.66
N GLU A 576 -29.26 30.87 32.83
CA GLU A 576 -30.28 29.92 33.28
C GLU A 576 -30.83 29.03 32.14
N ASN A 577 -30.52 29.36 30.88
CA ASN A 577 -31.07 28.69 29.71
C ASN A 577 -30.31 27.40 29.34
N LEU A 578 -31.02 26.42 28.77
CA LEU A 578 -30.42 25.29 28.06
C LEU A 578 -30.26 25.67 26.60
N VAL A 579 -29.04 25.55 26.08
CA VAL A 579 -28.72 25.87 24.69
C VAL A 579 -28.58 24.57 23.90
N TYR A 580 -29.32 24.47 22.80
CA TYR A 580 -29.25 23.36 21.87
C TYR A 580 -28.71 23.89 20.55
N CYS A 581 -27.60 23.32 20.08
CA CYS A 581 -27.07 23.64 18.76
C CYS A 581 -27.21 22.39 17.87
N VAL A 582 -27.76 22.63 16.68
CA VAL A 582 -27.90 21.62 15.64
C VAL A 582 -26.92 21.98 14.54
N GLU A 583 -26.06 21.02 14.21
CA GLU A 583 -25.13 21.14 13.11
C GLU A 583 -25.59 20.19 11.99
N VAL A 584 -25.87 20.78 10.82
CA VAL A 584 -26.24 20.00 9.63
C VAL A 584 -25.11 20.10 8.63
N ASN A 585 -24.54 18.94 8.31
CA ASN A 585 -23.44 18.84 7.36
C ASN A 585 -23.97 18.31 6.02
N VAL A 586 -23.92 19.15 4.98
CA VAL A 586 -24.32 18.80 3.62
C VAL A 586 -23.15 19.07 2.68
N GLY A 587 -22.34 18.04 2.42
CA GLY A 587 -21.17 18.15 1.55
C GLY A 587 -20.06 19.06 2.14
N LYS A 588 -19.70 20.14 1.43
CA LYS A 588 -18.59 21.06 1.81
C LYS A 588 -19.06 22.32 2.56
N LYS A 589 -20.35 22.42 2.93
CA LYS A 589 -20.89 23.54 3.71
C LYS A 589 -21.44 23.04 5.04
N ILE A 590 -21.04 23.72 6.11
CA ILE A 590 -21.58 23.55 7.46
C ILE A 590 -22.57 24.69 7.68
N THR A 591 -23.79 24.35 8.07
CA THR A 591 -24.79 25.34 8.50
C THR A 591 -25.27 24.96 9.90
N GLY A 592 -25.20 25.90 10.84
CA GLY A 592 -25.58 25.69 12.23
C GLY A 592 -26.73 26.60 12.63
N ALA A 593 -27.59 26.11 13.52
CA ALA A 593 -28.59 26.92 14.23
C ALA A 593 -28.51 26.58 15.72
N CYS A 594 -28.60 27.59 16.59
CA CYS A 594 -28.68 27.41 18.03
C CYS A 594 -29.99 27.98 18.55
N VAL A 595 -30.65 27.23 19.44
CA VAL A 595 -31.91 27.61 20.09
C VAL A 595 -31.70 27.63 21.60
N GLY A 596 -32.06 28.74 22.24
CA GLY A 596 -32.08 28.88 23.69
C GLY A 596 -33.46 28.55 24.26
N LEU A 597 -33.52 27.64 25.23
CA LEU A 597 -34.74 27.33 25.97
C LEU A 597 -34.60 27.78 27.42
N SER A 598 -35.50 28.66 27.87
CA SER A 598 -35.62 29.04 29.28
C SER A 598 -36.34 27.96 30.07
N ALA A 599 -35.86 27.67 31.28
CA ALA A 599 -36.53 26.74 32.18
C ALA A 599 -37.87 27.33 32.67
N GLY A 600 -38.99 26.94 32.04
CA GLY A 600 -40.34 27.26 32.52
C GLY A 600 -41.39 27.63 31.49
N THR A 601 -41.11 27.60 30.18
CA THR A 601 -42.10 27.97 29.16
C THR A 601 -43.05 26.80 28.82
N GLU A 602 -44.33 26.94 29.14
CA GLU A 602 -45.41 26.17 28.49
C GLU A 602 -45.61 26.66 27.05
N ARG A 603 -46.14 25.75 26.22
CA ARG A 603 -46.39 25.87 24.76
C ARG A 603 -46.99 27.22 24.37
N ASP A 604 -46.28 27.95 23.50
CA ASP A 604 -46.79 28.56 22.25
C ASP A 604 -46.04 29.81 21.77
N ASP A 605 -45.03 30.31 22.48
CA ASP A 605 -44.17 31.41 21.98
C ASP A 605 -42.71 30.98 21.87
N MET A 606 -42.27 30.69 20.64
CA MET A 606 -40.86 30.46 20.28
C MET A 606 -40.43 31.50 19.25
N ASP A 607 -39.53 32.41 19.64
CA ASP A 607 -38.85 33.29 18.69
C ASP A 607 -37.70 32.52 18.02
N VAL A 608 -37.79 32.39 16.70
CA VAL A 608 -36.75 31.81 15.83
C VAL A 608 -36.07 32.96 15.08
N GLU A 609 -34.86 33.34 15.46
CA GLU A 609 -34.04 34.19 14.61
C GLU A 609 -33.46 33.37 13.46
N SER A 610 -33.74 33.78 12.22
CA SER A 610 -33.32 33.08 11.01
C SER A 610 -32.22 33.85 10.26
N GLY A 611 -31.17 33.11 9.87
CA GLY A 611 -30.34 33.42 8.71
C GLY A 611 -29.01 34.15 8.96
N ILE A 612 -27.90 33.41 9.04
CA ILE A 612 -26.56 33.92 8.72
C ILE A 612 -25.80 32.87 7.91
N SER A 613 -25.32 33.23 6.72
CA SER A 613 -24.42 32.42 5.88
C SER A 613 -22.97 32.85 6.11
N PHE A 614 -22.06 31.90 6.35
CA PHE A 614 -20.63 32.16 6.40
C PHE A 614 -19.91 31.58 5.18
N ASP A 615 -18.98 32.34 4.61
CA ASP A 615 -17.96 31.86 3.67
C ASP A 615 -16.72 31.42 4.47
N LEU A 616 -16.15 30.27 4.11
CA LEU A 616 -15.03 29.65 4.82
C LEU A 616 -13.72 30.42 4.62
N VAL A 617 -13.06 30.76 5.73
CA VAL A 617 -11.62 31.06 5.78
C VAL A 617 -10.86 29.73 5.99
N PRO A 618 -9.71 29.48 5.35
CA PRO A 618 -9.07 28.15 5.36
C PRO A 618 -8.48 27.78 6.72
N GLY A 619 -8.73 26.54 7.11
CA GLY A 619 -8.30 25.97 8.37
C GLY A 619 -9.51 25.75 9.27
N TRP A 620 -9.87 24.48 9.44
CA TRP A 620 -10.53 23.82 10.58
C TRP A 620 -11.07 22.49 10.03
N ASP A 621 -10.50 21.38 10.51
CA ASP A 621 -10.82 20.01 10.12
C ASP A 621 -11.38 19.31 11.36
N VAL A 622 -12.68 19.00 11.35
CA VAL A 622 -13.34 18.27 12.45
C VAL A 622 -13.46 16.81 12.02
N SER A 623 -12.56 15.98 12.54
CA SER A 623 -12.65 14.53 12.44
C SER A 623 -13.18 13.95 13.75
N CYS A 624 -14.27 13.18 13.68
CA CYS A 624 -14.71 12.30 14.77
C CYS A 624 -14.49 10.84 14.35
N GLN A 625 -13.50 10.20 14.97
CA GLN A 625 -13.29 8.74 14.95
C GLN A 625 -13.82 8.09 16.24
N GLY A 626 -14.37 6.87 16.10
CA GLY A 626 -14.44 5.81 17.12
C GLY A 626 -15.86 5.43 17.54
N LEU A 627 -16.27 4.18 17.79
CA LEU A 627 -15.55 2.92 18.03
C LEU A 627 -16.55 1.72 18.02
N ARG A 628 -16.03 0.54 17.64
CA ARG A 628 -16.36 -0.87 17.98
C ARG A 628 -17.59 -1.23 18.84
N LEU A 629 -18.23 -2.37 18.47
CA LEU A 629 -18.41 -3.65 19.21
C LEU A 629 -19.07 -4.65 18.21
N GLY A 630 -18.81 -5.95 18.12
CA GLY A 630 -18.34 -6.92 19.11
C GLY A 630 -19.49 -7.81 19.60
N ARG A 631 -19.89 -8.80 18.78
CA ARG A 631 -20.67 -10.04 19.05
C ARG A 631 -21.86 -10.03 20.03
N LYS A 632 -23.04 -10.42 19.52
CA LYS A 632 -23.83 -11.58 20.02
C LYS A 632 -24.95 -11.95 19.03
N LEU A 633 -24.66 -12.95 18.19
CA LEU A 633 -25.40 -14.19 17.87
C LEU A 633 -24.90 -14.70 16.53
#